data_AF-A0A520HJZ2-F1
#
_entry.id   AF-A0A520HJZ2-F1
#
_cell.length_a   1.000
_cell.length_b   1.000
_cell.length_c   1.000
_cell.angle_alpha   90.00
_cell.angle_beta   90.00
_cell.angle_gamma   90.00
#
_symmetry.space_group_name_H-M   'P 1'
#
loop_
_entity.id
_entity.type
_entity.pdbx_description
1 polymer ?
#
loop_
_entity_poly.entity_id
_entity_poly.type
_entity_poly.pdbx_seq_one_letter_code
_entity_poly.pdbx_strand_id
1 'polypeptide(L)'
;MFHQRVAPASTAIPPPGRIEGIEALRGIAATAVVLCHAARHVDEAFGAPALLRLFQPGHSGVDLFFVLSGFIILLVHRRDVGRPERLGRYAWRRFVRVWPLYWLALGTTLAVSVAGGHALPGVGTLGWNLTLLPTAGEPILGIAWTLQYEALFYLLFGVLLIERRLGIIALAGWLALVMLGLASGWQAGVATGIFAIEFFMGMAAATIVRRDLVPRPRWLAVGGGLLFTFAWSAEAGGMLDGYGILAR
;
A
#
# COMPACT_ATOMS: atom_id res chain seq x y z
N MET A 1 -35.12 33.85 -42.75
CA MET A 1 -34.29 34.23 -41.58
C MET A 1 -34.06 33.00 -40.73
N PHE A 2 -32.82 32.80 -40.30
CA PHE A 2 -32.23 31.54 -39.84
C PHE A 2 -32.80 31.02 -38.52
N HIS A 3 -33.31 29.78 -38.52
CA HIS A 3 -33.41 28.96 -37.30
C HIS A 3 -32.00 28.51 -36.91
N GLN A 4 -31.39 29.16 -35.92
CA GLN A 4 -30.20 28.64 -35.24
C GLN A 4 -30.60 27.40 -34.44
N ARG A 5 -30.24 26.21 -34.94
CA ARG A 5 -30.22 24.99 -34.14
C ARG A 5 -29.04 25.12 -33.18
N VAL A 6 -29.33 25.30 -31.89
CA VAL A 6 -28.35 25.12 -30.83
C VAL A 6 -27.91 23.66 -30.88
N ALA A 7 -26.66 23.42 -31.28
CA ALA A 7 -26.06 22.10 -31.21
C ALA A 7 -26.03 21.66 -29.73
N PRO A 8 -26.43 20.42 -29.38
CA PRO A 8 -26.27 19.93 -28.02
C PRO A 8 -24.77 19.91 -27.70
N ALA A 9 -24.42 20.48 -26.54
CA ALA A 9 -23.08 20.42 -25.99
C ALA A 9 -22.58 18.97 -26.04
N SER A 10 -21.47 18.75 -26.75
CA SER A 10 -20.75 17.50 -26.75
C SER A 10 -20.48 17.08 -25.31
N THR A 11 -21.26 16.13 -24.79
CA THR A 11 -20.96 15.44 -23.54
C THR A 11 -19.68 14.67 -23.80
N ALA A 12 -18.55 15.26 -23.41
CA ALA A 12 -17.28 14.57 -23.39
C ALA A 12 -17.49 13.28 -22.60
N ILE A 13 -17.34 12.13 -23.28
CA ILE A 13 -17.39 10.82 -22.65
C ILE A 13 -16.25 10.82 -21.62
N PRO A 14 -16.55 10.69 -20.30
CA PRO A 14 -15.49 10.64 -19.30
C PRO A 14 -14.55 9.49 -19.65
N PRO A 15 -13.22 9.70 -19.56
CA PRO A 15 -12.25 8.69 -19.94
C PRO A 15 -12.51 7.38 -19.16
N PRO A 16 -12.31 6.20 -19.78
CA PRO A 16 -12.68 4.94 -19.15
C PRO A 16 -11.88 4.70 -17.86
N GLY A 17 -12.58 4.55 -16.74
CA GLY A 17 -12.10 3.75 -15.60
C GLY A 17 -11.18 4.43 -14.58
N ARG A 18 -11.35 5.74 -14.31
CA ARG A 18 -10.76 6.37 -13.12
C ARG A 18 -11.79 6.34 -11.98
N ILE A 19 -11.49 5.60 -10.92
CA ILE A 19 -12.33 5.61 -9.71
C ILE A 19 -11.83 6.78 -8.87
N GLU A 20 -12.37 7.98 -9.13
CA GLU A 20 -11.94 9.24 -8.50
C GLU A 20 -11.83 9.15 -6.98
N GLY A 21 -12.79 8.45 -6.34
CA GLY A 21 -12.76 8.23 -4.89
C GLY A 21 -11.54 7.45 -4.39
N ILE A 22 -11.03 6.49 -5.17
CA ILE A 22 -9.82 5.73 -4.80
C ILE A 22 -8.57 6.59 -4.94
N GLU A 23 -8.49 7.42 -5.98
CA GLU A 23 -7.37 8.35 -6.12
C GLU A 23 -7.35 9.38 -4.99
N ALA A 24 -8.51 9.90 -4.61
CA ALA A 24 -8.66 10.78 -3.45
C ALA A 24 -8.21 10.10 -2.14
N LEU A 25 -8.65 8.86 -1.89
CA LEU A 25 -8.22 8.08 -0.72
C LEU A 25 -6.71 7.88 -0.68
N ARG A 26 -6.08 7.62 -1.84
CA ARG A 26 -4.61 7.49 -1.92
C ARG A 26 -3.91 8.82 -1.65
N GLY A 27 -4.47 9.94 -2.09
CA GLY A 27 -3.96 11.28 -1.78
C GLY A 27 -4.03 11.60 -0.28
N ILE A 28 -5.15 11.26 0.36
CA ILE A 28 -5.34 11.40 1.81
C ILE A 28 -4.34 10.52 2.56
N ALA A 29 -4.20 9.25 2.19
CA ALA A 29 -3.23 8.33 2.80
C ALA A 29 -1.79 8.83 2.66
N ALA A 30 -1.38 9.26 1.45
CA ALA A 30 -0.05 9.80 1.21
C ALA A 30 0.24 11.01 2.09
N THR A 31 -0.73 11.93 2.20
CA THR A 31 -0.60 13.15 3.02
C THR A 31 -0.46 12.80 4.49
N ALA A 32 -1.28 11.87 5.00
CA ALA A 32 -1.21 11.41 6.39
C ALA A 32 0.16 10.81 6.72
N VAL A 33 0.71 9.96 5.84
CA VAL A 33 2.04 9.35 6.02
C VAL A 33 3.15 10.41 6.01
N VAL A 34 3.09 11.38 5.09
CA VAL A 34 4.06 12.48 5.02
C VAL A 34 4.03 13.32 6.30
N LEU A 35 2.83 13.66 6.80
CA LEU A 35 2.69 14.42 8.04
C LEU A 35 3.20 13.64 9.26
N CYS A 36 2.95 12.33 9.32
CA CYS A 36 3.51 11.45 10.35
C CYS A 36 5.05 11.50 10.35
N HIS A 37 5.69 11.30 9.20
CA HIS A 37 7.16 11.33 9.09
C HIS A 37 7.73 12.72 9.38
N ALA A 38 7.09 13.77 8.88
CA ALA A 38 7.48 15.15 9.17
C ALA A 38 7.41 15.43 10.69
N ALA A 39 6.35 15.00 11.36
CA ALA A 39 6.20 15.19 12.80
C ALA A 39 7.25 14.44 13.60
N ARG A 40 7.63 13.22 13.20
CA ARG A 40 8.74 12.46 13.80
C ARG A 40 10.06 13.19 13.67
N HIS A 41 10.41 13.66 12.48
CA HIS A 41 11.67 14.39 12.28
C HIS A 41 11.68 15.75 13.01
N VAL A 42 10.55 16.44 13.09
CA VAL A 42 10.43 17.69 13.86
C VAL A 42 10.59 17.43 15.36
N ASP A 43 10.02 16.34 15.88
CA ASP A 43 10.21 15.96 17.27
C ASP A 43 11.65 15.57 17.58
N GLU A 44 12.29 14.76 16.72
CA GLU A 44 13.70 14.39 16.85
C GLU A 44 14.64 15.61 16.82
N ALA A 45 14.34 16.61 15.99
CA ALA A 45 15.19 17.79 15.83
C ALA A 45 14.92 18.90 16.87
N PHE A 46 13.67 19.08 17.30
CA PHE A 46 13.24 20.25 18.06
C PHE A 46 12.47 19.94 19.35
N GLY A 47 12.19 18.66 19.66
CA GLY A 47 11.44 18.26 20.85
C GLY A 47 9.99 18.76 20.82
N ALA A 48 9.21 18.28 19.85
CA ALA A 48 7.83 18.70 19.59
C ALA A 48 6.83 17.54 19.77
N PRO A 49 6.70 16.96 20.98
CA PRO A 49 5.96 15.73 21.21
C PRO A 49 4.45 15.88 20.98
N ALA A 50 3.92 17.11 21.08
CA ALA A 50 2.52 17.40 20.77
C ALA A 50 2.21 17.25 19.27
N LEU A 51 3.11 17.71 18.39
CA LEU A 51 2.98 17.51 16.94
C LEU A 51 3.11 16.04 16.58
N LEU A 52 4.07 15.35 17.21
CA LEU A 52 4.23 13.90 17.05
C LEU A 52 2.93 13.18 17.42
N ARG A 53 2.38 13.40 18.62
CA ARG A 53 1.12 12.75 19.04
C ARG A 53 -0.04 13.01 18.09
N LEU A 54 -0.15 14.23 17.56
CA LEU A 54 -1.24 14.60 16.65
C LEU A 54 -1.16 13.86 15.30
N PHE A 55 0.05 13.69 14.75
CA PHE A 55 0.26 13.15 13.41
C PHE A 55 0.81 11.72 13.37
N GLN A 56 1.20 11.15 14.51
CA GLN A 56 1.63 9.76 14.63
C GLN A 56 0.62 8.79 14.00
N PRO A 57 -0.71 8.91 14.22
CA PRO A 57 -1.69 7.99 13.62
C PRO A 57 -1.73 8.04 12.09
N GLY A 58 -1.01 8.99 11.47
CA GLY A 58 -0.79 9.02 10.02
C GLY A 58 -0.05 7.80 9.47
N HIS A 59 0.56 6.98 10.32
CA HIS A 59 1.11 5.68 9.95
C HIS A 59 0.06 4.76 9.32
N SER A 60 -1.21 4.85 9.72
CA SER A 60 -2.31 4.05 9.17
C SER A 60 -2.62 4.32 7.70
N GLY A 61 -2.05 5.39 7.13
CA GLY A 61 -2.08 5.60 5.68
C GLY A 61 -1.35 4.47 4.92
N VAL A 62 -0.33 3.85 5.51
CA VAL A 62 0.34 2.67 4.94
C VAL A 62 -0.62 1.49 4.87
N ASP A 63 -1.41 1.24 5.92
CA ASP A 63 -2.38 0.15 5.95
C ASP A 63 -3.42 0.33 4.84
N LEU A 64 -3.89 1.57 4.65
CA LEU A 64 -4.81 1.89 3.57
C LEU A 64 -4.19 1.64 2.18
N PHE A 65 -2.88 1.87 1.99
CA PHE A 65 -2.21 1.53 0.74
C PHE A 65 -2.19 0.04 0.45
N PHE A 66 -2.00 -0.83 1.44
CA PHE A 66 -2.01 -2.28 1.26
C PHE A 66 -3.42 -2.80 0.96
N VAL A 67 -4.43 -2.35 1.72
CA VAL A 67 -5.84 -2.68 1.43
C VAL A 67 -6.24 -2.22 0.02
N LEU A 68 -5.93 -0.98 -0.35
CA LEU A 68 -6.26 -0.46 -1.68
C LEU A 68 -5.50 -1.21 -2.79
N SER A 69 -4.26 -1.63 -2.54
CA SER A 69 -3.50 -2.42 -3.50
C SER A 69 -4.15 -3.76 -3.78
N GLY A 70 -4.53 -4.51 -2.73
CA GLY A 70 -5.29 -5.76 -2.86
C GLY A 70 -6.62 -5.57 -3.58
N PHE A 71 -7.36 -4.52 -3.21
CA PHE A 71 -8.65 -4.17 -3.81
C PHE A 71 -8.56 -3.88 -5.30
N ILE A 72 -7.70 -2.93 -5.71
CA ILE A 72 -7.58 -2.48 -7.09
C ILE A 72 -7.03 -3.60 -7.98
N ILE A 73 -6.03 -4.35 -7.51
CA ILE A 73 -5.43 -5.41 -8.30
C ILE A 73 -6.46 -6.47 -8.66
N LEU A 74 -7.21 -6.97 -7.67
CA LEU A 74 -8.25 -7.95 -7.94
C LEU A 74 -9.36 -7.36 -8.81
N LEU A 75 -9.83 -6.15 -8.52
CA LEU A 75 -10.91 -5.51 -9.26
C LEU A 75 -10.59 -5.37 -10.76
N VAL A 76 -9.38 -4.92 -11.08
CA VAL A 76 -8.93 -4.63 -12.45
C VAL A 76 -8.50 -5.90 -13.20
N HIS A 77 -7.76 -6.80 -12.55
CA HIS A 77 -7.07 -7.92 -13.23
C HIS A 77 -7.76 -9.28 -13.04
N ARG A 78 -8.90 -9.36 -12.35
CA ARG A 78 -9.68 -10.61 -12.25
C ARG A 78 -10.01 -11.27 -13.60
N ARG A 79 -10.21 -10.48 -14.66
CA ARG A 79 -10.51 -10.97 -16.02
C ARG A 79 -9.25 -11.47 -16.75
N ASP A 80 -8.09 -11.21 -16.16
CA ASP A 80 -6.77 -11.60 -16.67
C ASP A 80 -6.24 -12.85 -15.95
N VAL A 81 -6.96 -13.38 -14.94
CA VAL A 81 -6.59 -14.61 -14.21
C VAL A 81 -6.58 -15.81 -15.14
N GLY A 82 -5.48 -16.58 -15.13
CA GLY A 82 -5.26 -17.72 -16.03
C GLY A 82 -5.03 -17.33 -17.50
N ARG A 83 -4.54 -16.11 -17.75
CA ARG A 83 -4.17 -15.58 -19.06
C ARG A 83 -2.70 -15.12 -19.06
N PRO A 84 -1.73 -16.02 -19.29
CA PRO A 84 -0.31 -15.72 -19.26
C PRO A 84 0.10 -14.53 -20.14
N GLU A 85 -0.58 -14.33 -21.26
CA GLU A 85 -0.32 -13.23 -22.19
C GLU A 85 -0.57 -11.83 -21.57
N ARG A 86 -1.31 -11.75 -20.47
CA ARG A 86 -1.56 -10.50 -19.73
C ARG A 86 -0.44 -10.16 -18.75
N LEU A 87 0.44 -11.11 -18.42
CA LEU A 87 1.50 -10.94 -17.44
C LEU A 87 2.47 -9.82 -17.81
N GLY A 88 2.91 -9.74 -19.07
CA GLY A 88 3.88 -8.72 -19.50
C GLY A 88 3.34 -7.30 -19.30
N ARG A 89 2.10 -7.04 -19.73
CA ARG A 89 1.43 -5.74 -19.52
C ARG A 89 1.21 -5.44 -18.04
N TYR A 90 0.87 -6.45 -17.25
CA TYR A 90 0.72 -6.32 -15.81
C TYR A 90 2.05 -5.93 -15.14
N ALA A 91 3.10 -6.72 -15.35
CA ALA A 91 4.41 -6.52 -14.75
C ALA A 91 5.00 -5.16 -15.11
N TRP A 92 4.92 -4.76 -16.39
CA TRP A 92 5.41 -3.46 -16.85
C TRP A 92 4.72 -2.28 -16.13
N ARG A 93 3.40 -2.32 -15.97
CA ARG A 93 2.65 -1.27 -15.27
C ARG A 93 3.03 -1.15 -13.80
N ARG A 94 3.43 -2.26 -13.17
CA ARG A 94 3.89 -2.26 -11.76
C ARG A 94 5.33 -1.80 -11.64
N PHE A 95 6.18 -2.27 -12.55
CA PHE A 95 7.58 -1.86 -12.61
C PHE A 95 7.71 -0.34 -12.74
N VAL A 96 7.09 0.26 -13.76
CA VAL A 96 7.15 1.72 -14.00
C VAL A 96 6.55 2.54 -12.85
N ARG A 97 5.62 1.97 -12.09
CA ARG A 97 5.01 2.64 -10.93
C ARG A 97 5.93 2.66 -9.71
N VAL A 98 6.66 1.58 -9.45
CA VAL A 98 7.38 1.37 -8.17
C VAL A 98 8.88 1.61 -8.30
N TRP A 99 9.54 0.99 -9.29
CA TRP A 99 11.00 0.97 -9.37
C TRP A 99 11.65 2.34 -9.65
N PRO A 100 11.16 3.16 -10.61
CA PRO A 100 11.80 4.44 -10.90
C PRO A 100 11.82 5.39 -9.70
N LEU A 101 10.70 5.49 -8.97
CA LEU A 101 10.61 6.33 -7.78
C LEU A 101 11.43 5.76 -6.62
N TYR A 102 11.44 4.44 -6.44
CA TYR A 102 12.28 3.79 -5.44
C TYR A 102 13.77 4.05 -5.68
N TRP A 103 14.25 3.86 -6.91
CA TRP A 103 15.65 4.09 -7.25
C TRP A 103 16.05 5.56 -7.12
N LEU A 104 15.16 6.49 -7.44
CA LEU A 104 15.40 7.91 -7.20
C LEU A 104 15.55 8.20 -5.69
N ALA A 105 14.66 7.67 -4.86
CA ALA A 105 14.72 7.85 -3.41
C ALA A 105 15.98 7.19 -2.80
N LEU A 106 16.30 5.97 -3.24
CA LEU A 106 17.51 5.26 -2.82
C LEU A 106 18.77 6.03 -3.22
N GLY A 107 18.85 6.48 -4.49
CA GLY A 107 19.99 7.26 -4.99
C GLY A 107 20.16 8.58 -4.24
N THR A 108 19.06 9.28 -3.94
CA THR A 108 19.08 10.50 -3.14
C THR A 108 19.59 10.23 -1.72
N THR A 109 19.11 9.15 -1.09
CA THR A 109 19.54 8.75 0.26
C THR A 109 21.03 8.43 0.29
N LEU A 110 21.53 7.71 -0.71
CA LEU A 110 22.96 7.41 -0.83
C LEU A 110 23.79 8.68 -1.08
N ALA A 111 23.32 9.59 -1.93
CA ALA A 111 24.02 10.84 -2.20
C ALA A 111 24.14 11.72 -0.94
N VAL A 112 23.07 11.85 -0.17
CA VAL A 112 23.07 12.58 1.11
C VAL A 112 23.99 11.90 2.14
N SER A 113 23.93 10.58 2.24
CA SER A 113 24.77 9.80 3.16
C SER A 113 26.27 9.99 2.87
N VAL A 114 26.67 9.91 1.59
CA VAL A 114 28.06 10.16 1.17
C VAL A 114 28.46 11.62 1.39
N ALA A 115 27.59 12.58 1.10
CA ALA A 115 27.85 13.99 1.37
C ALA A 115 28.03 14.29 2.87
N GLY A 116 27.38 13.51 3.74
CA GLY A 116 27.56 13.53 5.19
C GLY A 116 28.81 12.80 5.70
N GLY A 117 29.64 12.24 4.82
CA GLY A 117 30.88 11.54 5.18
C GLY A 117 30.71 10.07 5.55
N HIS A 118 29.53 9.47 5.34
CA HIS A 118 29.32 8.05 5.57
C HIS A 118 29.84 7.20 4.39
N ALA A 119 30.39 6.03 4.71
CA ALA A 119 30.85 5.08 3.70
C ALA A 119 29.66 4.47 2.93
N LEU A 120 29.87 4.19 1.64
CA LEU A 120 28.88 3.49 0.83
C LEU A 120 28.64 2.07 1.36
N PRO A 121 27.38 1.58 1.31
CA PRO A 121 27.09 0.18 1.58
C PRO A 121 27.86 -0.75 0.63
N GLY A 122 28.19 -1.96 1.10
CA GLY A 122 28.86 -2.97 0.26
C GLY A 122 28.05 -3.30 -0.99
N VAL A 123 28.75 -3.65 -2.08
CA VAL A 123 28.15 -3.93 -3.41
C VAL A 123 27.04 -4.99 -3.35
N GLY A 124 27.21 -6.02 -2.50
CA GLY A 124 26.18 -7.04 -2.28
C GLY A 124 24.90 -6.47 -1.64
N THR A 125 25.04 -5.62 -0.62
CA THR A 125 23.91 -4.95 0.04
C THR A 125 23.19 -4.01 -0.91
N LEU A 126 23.95 -3.27 -1.72
CA LEU A 126 23.39 -2.38 -2.73
C LEU A 126 22.64 -3.17 -3.82
N GLY A 127 23.25 -4.25 -4.32
CA GLY A 127 22.64 -5.13 -5.32
C GLY A 127 21.30 -5.71 -4.86
N TRP A 128 21.21 -6.14 -3.60
CA TRP A 128 19.93 -6.64 -3.07
C TRP A 128 18.87 -5.57 -2.91
N ASN A 129 19.23 -4.40 -2.37
CA ASN A 129 18.28 -3.29 -2.22
C ASN A 129 17.71 -2.85 -3.57
N LEU A 130 18.52 -2.83 -4.64
CA LEU A 130 18.04 -2.51 -6.00
C LEU A 130 16.91 -3.42 -6.50
N THR A 131 16.87 -4.67 -6.03
CA THR A 131 15.84 -5.65 -6.43
C THR A 131 14.52 -5.52 -5.67
N LEU A 132 14.48 -4.79 -4.54
CA LEU A 132 13.36 -4.77 -3.61
C LEU A 132 12.92 -6.16 -3.09
N LEU A 133 13.79 -7.18 -3.20
CA LEU A 133 13.49 -8.50 -2.64
C LEU A 133 13.65 -8.49 -1.11
N PRO A 134 12.84 -9.27 -0.37
CA PRO A 134 12.98 -9.39 1.07
C PRO A 134 14.35 -9.96 1.43
N THR A 135 15.08 -9.29 2.31
CA THR A 135 16.36 -9.76 2.87
C THR A 135 16.26 -9.83 4.37
N ALA A 136 17.14 -10.63 5.00
CA ALA A 136 17.20 -10.72 6.47
C ALA A 136 17.72 -9.44 7.15
N GLY A 137 18.36 -8.52 6.40
CA GLY A 137 18.83 -7.23 6.91
C GLY A 137 17.85 -6.09 6.64
N GLU A 138 17.95 -5.01 7.41
CA GLU A 138 17.15 -3.81 7.19
C GLU A 138 17.47 -3.14 5.84
N PRO A 139 16.46 -2.66 5.11
CA PRO A 139 16.68 -1.94 3.87
C PRO A 139 17.47 -0.65 4.10
N ILE A 140 18.33 -0.29 3.15
CA ILE A 140 19.10 0.97 3.19
C ILE A 140 18.15 2.17 3.28
N LEU A 141 17.05 2.10 2.54
CA LEU A 141 15.97 3.08 2.61
C LEU A 141 14.93 2.57 3.61
N GLY A 142 14.86 3.20 4.79
CA GLY A 142 13.99 2.75 5.89
C GLY A 142 12.50 2.58 5.53
N ILE A 143 12.00 3.24 4.49
CA ILE A 143 10.60 3.08 4.03
C ILE A 143 10.38 1.85 3.12
N ALA A 144 11.46 1.26 2.60
CA ALA A 144 11.41 0.26 1.53
C ALA A 144 10.76 -1.05 1.96
N TRP A 145 10.66 -1.32 3.27
CA TRP A 145 9.93 -2.49 3.79
C TRP A 145 8.51 -2.54 3.22
N THR A 146 7.83 -1.40 3.06
CA THR A 146 6.46 -1.36 2.52
C THR A 146 6.40 -1.83 1.07
N LEU A 147 7.38 -1.43 0.26
CA LEU A 147 7.50 -1.82 -1.14
C LEU A 147 7.82 -3.30 -1.30
N GLN A 148 8.52 -3.92 -0.35
CA GLN A 148 8.80 -5.36 -0.39
C GLN A 148 7.51 -6.18 -0.24
N TYR A 149 6.58 -5.78 0.62
CA TYR A 149 5.24 -6.39 0.70
C TYR A 149 4.47 -6.24 -0.61
N GLU A 150 4.47 -5.03 -1.19
CA GLU A 150 3.77 -4.76 -2.44
C GLU A 150 4.37 -5.57 -3.60
N ALA A 151 5.71 -5.69 -3.68
CA ALA A 151 6.41 -6.49 -4.67
C ALA A 151 6.11 -7.99 -4.55
N LEU A 152 6.12 -8.55 -3.33
CA LEU A 152 5.77 -9.96 -3.11
C LEU A 152 4.30 -10.23 -3.50
N PHE A 153 3.37 -9.37 -3.08
CA PHE A 153 1.97 -9.48 -3.47
C PHE A 153 1.83 -9.44 -5.00
N TYR A 154 2.55 -8.54 -5.68
CA TYR A 154 2.50 -8.42 -7.13
C TYR A 154 3.04 -9.66 -7.85
N LEU A 155 4.09 -10.28 -7.31
CA LEU A 155 4.65 -11.52 -7.82
C LEU A 155 3.67 -12.68 -7.67
N LEU A 156 3.09 -12.85 -6.49
CA LEU A 156 2.10 -13.90 -6.22
C LEU A 156 0.83 -13.73 -7.07
N PHE A 157 0.37 -12.49 -7.25
CA PHE A 157 -0.72 -12.21 -8.17
C PHE A 157 -0.31 -12.44 -9.63
N GLY A 158 0.95 -12.24 -9.99
CA GLY A 158 1.52 -12.64 -11.27
C GLY A 158 1.39 -14.14 -11.53
N VAL A 159 1.65 -14.98 -10.53
CA VAL A 159 1.43 -16.44 -10.62
C VAL A 159 -0.05 -16.74 -10.89
N LEU A 160 -0.97 -16.01 -10.25
CA LEU A 160 -2.42 -16.14 -10.49
C LEU A 160 -2.83 -15.76 -11.92
N LEU A 161 -2.13 -14.82 -12.55
CA LEU A 161 -2.34 -14.47 -13.95
C LEU A 161 -1.84 -15.57 -14.89
N ILE A 162 -0.72 -16.24 -14.57
CA ILE A 162 -0.20 -17.35 -15.38
C ILE A 162 -1.11 -18.56 -15.26
N GLU A 163 -1.28 -19.06 -14.04
CA GLU A 163 -2.06 -20.27 -13.75
C GLU A 163 -2.91 -20.06 -12.51
N ARG A 164 -4.23 -20.16 -12.70
CA ARG A 164 -5.19 -19.86 -11.63
C ARG A 164 -5.00 -20.75 -10.42
N ARG A 165 -4.78 -22.06 -10.61
CA ARG A 165 -4.65 -23.00 -9.50
C ARG A 165 -3.40 -22.71 -8.66
N LEU A 166 -2.26 -22.56 -9.33
CA LEU A 166 -0.98 -22.26 -8.66
C LEU A 166 -1.02 -20.92 -7.94
N GLY A 167 -1.62 -19.89 -8.54
CA GLY A 167 -1.76 -18.59 -7.88
C GLY A 167 -2.66 -18.62 -6.65
N ILE A 168 -3.77 -19.37 -6.68
CA ILE A 168 -4.62 -19.55 -5.49
C ILE A 168 -3.85 -20.29 -4.40
N ILE A 169 -3.14 -21.36 -4.74
CA ILE A 169 -2.31 -22.11 -3.79
C ILE A 169 -1.22 -21.22 -3.20
N ALA A 170 -0.55 -20.41 -4.02
CA ALA A 170 0.52 -19.52 -3.57
C ALA A 170 0.00 -18.41 -2.65
N LEU A 171 -1.14 -17.78 -2.99
CA LEU A 171 -1.78 -16.76 -2.14
C LEU A 171 -2.33 -17.36 -0.83
N ALA A 172 -2.97 -18.54 -0.89
CA ALA A 172 -3.46 -19.24 0.29
C ALA A 172 -2.30 -19.70 1.17
N GLY A 173 -1.21 -20.19 0.56
CA GLY A 173 0.02 -20.56 1.24
C GLY A 173 0.66 -19.37 1.95
N TRP A 174 0.74 -18.21 1.30
CA TRP A 174 1.24 -16.99 1.94
C TRP A 174 0.36 -16.55 3.11
N LEU A 175 -0.97 -16.55 2.95
CA LEU A 175 -1.88 -16.26 4.05
C LEU A 175 -1.69 -17.25 5.21
N ALA A 176 -1.56 -18.54 4.92
CA ALA A 176 -1.32 -19.57 5.93
C ALA A 176 0.02 -19.37 6.66
N LEU A 177 1.09 -18.99 5.93
CA LEU A 177 2.38 -18.65 6.54
C LEU A 177 2.29 -17.45 7.48
N VAL A 178 1.53 -16.42 7.10
CA VAL A 178 1.27 -15.25 7.96
C VAL A 178 0.51 -15.67 9.21
N MET A 179 -0.56 -16.46 9.07
CA MET A 179 -1.31 -16.96 10.22
C MET A 179 -0.46 -17.86 11.13
N LEU A 180 0.42 -18.68 10.56
CA LEU A 180 1.36 -19.50 11.32
C LEU A 180 2.38 -18.64 12.05
N GLY A 181 2.94 -17.61 11.42
CA GLY A 181 3.87 -16.68 12.06
C GLY A 181 3.23 -15.95 13.24
N LEU A 182 1.98 -15.51 13.08
CA LEU A 182 1.20 -14.90 14.16
C LEU A 182 0.92 -15.86 15.32
N ALA A 183 0.58 -17.12 15.02
CA ALA A 183 0.26 -18.11 16.05
C ALA A 183 1.50 -18.66 16.79
N SER A 184 2.63 -18.79 16.08
CA SER A 184 3.86 -19.37 16.62
C SER A 184 4.87 -18.34 17.14
N GLY A 185 4.68 -17.06 16.81
CA GLY A 185 5.67 -16.01 17.05
C GLY A 185 6.86 -16.05 16.09
N TRP A 186 6.88 -16.98 15.11
CA TRP A 186 7.95 -17.08 14.13
C TRP A 186 7.89 -15.91 13.14
N GLN A 187 9.04 -15.23 12.97
CA GLN A 187 9.17 -14.07 12.10
C GLN A 187 10.15 -14.36 10.96
N ALA A 188 9.67 -14.25 9.74
CA ALA A 188 10.44 -14.36 8.50
C ALA A 188 10.18 -13.16 7.58
N GLY A 189 10.25 -11.95 8.17
CA GLY A 189 10.04 -10.68 7.48
C GLY A 189 8.69 -10.62 6.75
N VAL A 190 8.73 -10.26 5.47
CA VAL A 190 7.55 -10.07 4.61
C VAL A 190 6.70 -11.35 4.47
N ALA A 191 7.30 -12.53 4.62
CA ALA A 191 6.58 -13.80 4.48
C ALA A 191 5.58 -14.07 5.61
N THR A 192 5.83 -13.52 6.80
CA THR A 192 5.00 -13.73 8.00
C THR A 192 4.44 -12.44 8.59
N GLY A 193 4.69 -11.30 7.96
CA GLY A 193 4.30 -9.99 8.49
C GLY A 193 2.79 -9.77 8.48
N ILE A 194 2.28 -9.18 9.57
CA ILE A 194 0.84 -8.94 9.78
C ILE A 194 0.23 -8.06 8.67
N PHE A 195 0.99 -7.10 8.15
CA PHE A 195 0.57 -6.21 7.06
C PHE A 195 0.17 -6.95 5.77
N ALA A 196 0.65 -8.18 5.57
CA ALA A 196 0.23 -9.00 4.44
C ALA A 196 -1.29 -9.26 4.44
N ILE A 197 -1.93 -9.33 5.62
CA ILE A 197 -3.37 -9.57 5.79
C ILE A 197 -4.20 -8.48 5.09
N GLU A 198 -3.72 -7.24 5.07
CA GLU A 198 -4.43 -6.10 4.52
C GLU A 198 -4.64 -6.22 3.00
N PHE A 199 -3.68 -6.81 2.28
CA PHE A 199 -3.88 -7.14 0.86
C PHE A 199 -5.07 -8.10 0.68
N PHE A 200 -5.17 -9.12 1.54
CA PHE A 200 -6.29 -10.07 1.52
C PHE A 200 -7.61 -9.42 1.93
N MET A 201 -7.61 -8.50 2.90
CA MET A 201 -8.77 -7.67 3.23
C MET A 201 -9.23 -6.85 2.03
N GLY A 202 -8.30 -6.25 1.29
CA GLY A 202 -8.57 -5.54 0.03
C GLY A 202 -9.22 -6.44 -1.03
N MET A 203 -8.66 -7.64 -1.23
CA MET A 203 -9.22 -8.65 -2.14
C MET A 203 -10.63 -9.10 -1.72
N ALA A 204 -10.86 -9.31 -0.42
CA ALA A 204 -12.16 -9.65 0.12
C ALA A 204 -13.17 -8.52 -0.13
N ALA A 205 -12.81 -7.27 0.17
CA ALA A 205 -13.62 -6.09 -0.08
C ALA A 205 -13.98 -5.96 -1.58
N ALA A 206 -13.02 -6.19 -2.48
CA ALA A 206 -13.28 -6.18 -3.93
C ALA A 206 -14.27 -7.28 -4.36
N THR A 207 -14.23 -8.45 -3.71
CA THR A 207 -15.17 -9.54 -3.99
C THR A 207 -16.58 -9.21 -3.48
N ILE A 208 -16.68 -8.63 -2.28
CA ILE A 208 -17.95 -8.24 -1.64
C ILE A 208 -18.66 -7.16 -2.46
N VAL A 209 -17.96 -6.07 -2.81
CA VAL A 209 -18.50 -4.96 -3.60
C VAL A 209 -19.04 -5.45 -4.95
N ARG A 210 -18.38 -6.46 -5.54
CA ARG A 210 -18.76 -7.01 -6.85
C ARG A 210 -19.90 -8.00 -6.84
N ARG A 211 -20.24 -8.57 -5.69
CA ARG A 211 -21.38 -9.47 -5.55
C ARG A 211 -22.65 -8.71 -5.16
N ASP A 212 -22.61 -7.37 -5.19
CA ASP A 212 -23.67 -6.47 -4.73
C ASP A 212 -24.17 -6.80 -3.31
N LEU A 213 -23.29 -7.41 -2.50
CA LEU A 213 -23.59 -7.78 -1.11
C LEU A 213 -23.63 -6.58 -0.17
N VAL A 214 -23.34 -5.39 -0.70
CA VAL A 214 -23.38 -4.13 0.04
C VAL A 214 -24.64 -3.36 -0.38
N PRO A 215 -25.75 -3.50 0.37
CA PRO A 215 -26.99 -2.80 0.04
C PRO A 215 -26.87 -1.27 0.18
N ARG A 216 -25.88 -0.77 0.94
CA ARG A 216 -25.75 0.65 1.32
C ARG A 216 -24.27 1.11 1.42
N PRO A 217 -23.55 1.25 0.28
CA PRO A 217 -22.11 1.53 0.29
C PRO A 217 -21.74 2.89 0.91
N ARG A 218 -22.62 3.89 0.77
CA ARG A 218 -22.45 5.22 1.39
C ARG A 218 -22.38 5.15 2.91
N TRP A 219 -23.23 4.33 3.54
CA TRP A 219 -23.26 4.20 4.99
C TRP A 219 -22.07 3.42 5.53
N LEU A 220 -21.55 2.44 4.78
CA LEU A 220 -20.29 1.80 5.11
C LEU A 220 -19.11 2.77 5.03
N ALA A 221 -19.07 3.63 4.00
CA ALA A 221 -18.03 4.65 3.87
C ALA A 221 -18.07 5.67 5.02
N VAL A 222 -19.27 6.13 5.39
CA VAL A 222 -19.45 7.04 6.54
C VAL A 222 -19.06 6.34 7.84
N GLY A 223 -19.52 5.10 8.07
CA GLY A 223 -19.17 4.33 9.26
C GLY A 223 -17.67 4.08 9.38
N GLY A 224 -17.01 3.69 8.28
CA GLY A 224 -15.57 3.52 8.23
C GLY A 224 -14.80 4.82 8.47
N GLY A 225 -15.28 5.94 7.90
CA GLY A 225 -14.71 7.27 8.15
C GLY A 225 -14.83 7.69 9.61
N LEU A 226 -16.00 7.49 10.22
CA LEU A 226 -16.21 7.77 11.64
C LEU A 226 -15.32 6.90 12.54
N LEU A 227 -15.24 5.60 12.25
CA LEU A 227 -14.38 4.67 12.98
C LEU A 227 -12.90 5.08 12.87
N PHE A 228 -12.46 5.45 11.67
CA PHE A 228 -11.10 5.93 11.45
C PHE A 228 -10.82 7.22 12.23
N THR A 229 -11.73 8.20 12.18
CA THR A 229 -11.55 9.45 12.94
C THR A 229 -11.56 9.22 14.45
N PHE A 230 -12.37 8.26 14.93
CA PHE A 230 -12.39 7.87 16.34
C PHE A 230 -11.07 7.22 16.74
N ALA A 231 -10.60 6.23 15.97
CA ALA A 231 -9.32 5.56 16.21
C ALA A 231 -8.15 6.54 16.19
N TRP A 232 -8.10 7.44 15.20
CA TRP A 232 -7.12 8.52 15.13
C TRP A 232 -7.13 9.38 16.39
N SER A 233 -8.32 9.84 16.81
CA SER A 233 -8.46 10.71 17.98
C SER A 233 -8.08 9.99 19.27
N ALA A 234 -8.41 8.70 19.38
CA ALA A 234 -8.07 7.87 20.52
C ALA A 234 -6.55 7.63 20.60
N GLU A 235 -5.89 7.32 19.48
CA GLU A 235 -4.43 7.17 19.42
C GLU A 235 -3.70 8.50 19.71
N ALA A 236 -4.14 9.60 19.08
CA ALA A 236 -3.57 10.92 19.34
C ALA A 236 -3.76 11.39 20.80
N GLY A 237 -4.86 10.97 21.43
CA GLY A 237 -5.15 11.19 22.85
C GLY A 237 -4.42 10.24 23.81
N GLY A 238 -3.67 9.26 23.30
CA GLY A 238 -2.96 8.26 24.10
C GLY A 238 -3.86 7.18 24.72
N MET A 239 -5.09 7.02 24.21
CA MET A 239 -6.02 5.97 24.63
C MET A 239 -5.73 4.63 23.93
N LEU A 240 -5.07 4.67 22.77
CA LEU A 240 -4.64 3.51 22.00
C LEU A 240 -3.15 3.63 21.72
N ASP A 241 -2.43 2.52 21.87
CA ASP A 241 -1.09 2.39 21.33
C ASP A 241 -1.25 1.91 19.87
N GLY A 242 -0.79 2.70 18.90
CA GLY A 242 -0.94 2.44 17.46
C GLY A 242 -0.41 1.10 16.95
N TYR A 243 0.26 0.33 17.80
CA TYR A 243 0.80 -1.02 17.51
C TYR A 243 0.09 -2.16 18.27
N GLY A 244 -1.03 -1.90 18.96
CA GLY A 244 -1.87 -2.96 19.51
C GLY A 244 -1.20 -3.86 20.56
N ILE A 245 -0.12 -3.40 21.19
CA ILE A 245 0.38 -3.98 22.44
C ILE A 245 -0.16 -3.10 23.54
N LEU A 246 -1.18 -3.60 24.24
CA LEU A 246 -1.66 -3.05 25.51
C LEU A 246 -0.49 -2.53 26.32
N ALA A 247 -0.44 -1.21 26.54
CA ALA A 247 0.29 -0.55 27.60
C ALA A 247 0.43 -1.45 28.83
N ARG A 248 1.59 -2.10 28.96
CA ARG A 248 2.15 -2.67 30.18
C ARG A 248 3.66 -2.59 30.10
#